data_AF-A0A1F9R6L5-F1
#
_entry.id   AF-A0A1F9R6L5-F1
#
_cell.length_a   1.000
_cell.length_b   1.000
_cell.length_c   1.000
_cell.angle_alpha   90.00
_cell.angle_beta   90.00
_cell.angle_gamma   90.00
#
_symmetry.space_group_name_H-M   'P 1'
#
loop_
_entity.id
_entity.type
_entity.pdbx_description
1 polymer ?
#
loop_
_entity_poly.entity_id
_entity_poly.type
_entity_poly.pdbx_seq_one_letter_code
_entity_poly.pdbx_strand_id
1 'polypeptide(L)'
;MIGGAARAAAYARERWPRILLAAGLLAVLFGNAGFRSLVGNWIELRRLRAEFVGLEAEEGELDAKLKSLRAGDGGIERLARKELGYIKKGEIEYRFPPPEKK
;
A
#
# COMPACT_ATOMS: atom_id res chain seq x y z
N MET A 1 20.43 -46.67 18.44
CA MET A 1 19.57 -45.86 17.57
C MET A 1 19.76 -46.21 16.08
N ILE A 2 19.52 -47.47 15.65
CA ILE A 2 19.88 -47.93 14.27
C ILE A 2 18.64 -48.32 13.43
N GLY A 3 17.44 -48.38 14.01
CA GLY A 3 16.23 -48.85 13.32
C GLY A 3 15.52 -47.86 12.38
N GLY A 4 15.89 -46.57 12.38
CA GLY A 4 15.20 -45.53 11.60
C GLY A 4 15.50 -45.58 10.10
N ALA A 5 16.77 -45.75 9.74
CA ALA A 5 17.22 -45.75 8.34
C ALA A 5 16.70 -46.97 7.56
N ALA A 6 16.67 -48.16 8.19
CA ALA A 6 16.14 -49.38 7.58
C ALA A 6 14.63 -49.27 7.27
N ARG A 7 13.87 -48.60 8.14
CA ARG A 7 12.43 -48.35 7.94
C ARG A 7 12.17 -47.32 6.83
N ALA A 8 12.98 -46.27 6.77
CA ALA A 8 12.90 -45.27 5.70
C ALA A 8 13.20 -45.88 4.32
N ALA A 9 14.21 -46.76 4.22
CA ALA A 9 14.56 -47.44 2.98
C ALA A 9 13.47 -48.40 2.49
N ALA A 10 12.83 -49.15 3.41
CA ALA A 10 11.70 -50.02 3.08
C ALA A 10 10.48 -49.21 2.60
N TYR A 11 10.16 -48.10 3.28
CA TYR A 11 9.06 -47.21 2.90
C TYR A 11 9.30 -46.54 1.55
N ALA A 12 10.53 -46.10 1.29
CA ALA A 12 10.92 -45.53 0.01
C ALA A 12 10.81 -46.56 -1.11
N ARG A 13 11.20 -47.82 -0.89
CA ARG A 13 11.16 -48.87 -1.93
C ARG A 13 9.74 -49.21 -2.39
N GLU A 14 8.76 -49.18 -1.50
CA GLU A 14 7.37 -49.51 -1.86
C GLU A 14 6.61 -48.31 -2.45
N ARG A 15 6.98 -47.09 -2.05
CA ARG A 15 6.31 -45.85 -2.51
C ARG A 15 7.15 -45.03 -3.49
N TRP A 16 8.29 -45.54 -3.97
CA TRP A 16 9.18 -44.84 -4.90
C TRP A 16 8.47 -44.28 -6.15
N PRO A 17 7.48 -44.96 -6.80
CA PRO A 17 6.84 -44.36 -7.96
C PRO A 17 5.99 -43.14 -7.59
N ARG A 18 5.34 -43.16 -6.42
CA ARG A 18 4.57 -42.00 -5.93
C ARG A 18 5.49 -40.84 -5.54
N ILE A 19 6.63 -41.15 -4.93
CA ILE A 19 7.65 -40.15 -4.58
C ILE A 19 8.21 -39.51 -5.85
N LEU A 20 8.55 -40.31 -6.87
CA LEU A 20 9.03 -39.79 -8.14
C LEU A 20 7.98 -38.97 -8.88
N LEU A 21 6.72 -39.40 -8.85
CA LEU A 21 5.63 -38.68 -9.50
C LEU A 21 5.36 -37.33 -8.81
N ALA A 22 5.38 -37.30 -7.47
CA ALA A 22 5.31 -36.06 -6.71
C ALA A 22 6.52 -35.14 -6.96
N ALA A 23 7.74 -35.70 -6.99
CA ALA A 23 8.95 -34.96 -7.29
C ALA A 23 8.95 -34.38 -8.72
N GLY A 24 8.46 -35.13 -9.70
CA GLY A 24 8.30 -34.67 -11.08
C GLY A 24 7.28 -33.54 -11.19
N LEU A 25 6.14 -33.66 -10.49
CA LEU A 25 5.13 -32.60 -10.46
C LEU A 25 5.67 -31.31 -9.82
N LEU A 26 6.41 -31.44 -8.71
CA LEU A 26 7.10 -30.31 -8.07
C LEU A 26 8.15 -29.72 -9.01
N ALA A 27 8.93 -30.53 -9.71
CA ALA A 27 9.92 -30.04 -10.67
C ALA A 27 9.28 -29.26 -11.83
N VAL A 28 8.12 -29.69 -12.32
CA VAL A 28 7.38 -28.95 -13.36
C VAL A 28 6.80 -27.64 -12.82
N LEU A 29 6.22 -27.66 -11.62
CA LEU A 29 5.67 -26.46 -10.98
C LEU A 29 6.76 -25.44 -10.64
N PHE A 30 7.86 -25.87 -10.01
CA PHE A 30 8.93 -24.96 -9.55
C PHE A 30 10.01 -24.69 -10.60
N GLY A 31 10.18 -25.59 -11.58
CA GLY A 31 11.13 -25.45 -12.68
C GLY A 31 10.61 -24.61 -13.84
N ASN A 32 9.30 -24.41 -13.95
CA ASN A 32 8.72 -23.53 -14.94
C ASN A 32 8.72 -22.07 -14.44
N ALA A 33 9.32 -21.16 -15.20
CA ALA A 33 9.29 -19.72 -14.94
C ALA A 33 7.85 -19.18 -14.80
N GLY A 34 6.87 -19.86 -15.40
CA GLY A 34 5.45 -19.52 -15.30
C GLY A 34 4.91 -19.49 -13.87
N PHE A 35 5.25 -20.46 -13.00
CA PHE A 35 4.73 -20.47 -11.63
C PHE A 35 5.30 -19.34 -10.78
N ARG A 36 6.61 -19.07 -10.91
CA ARG A 36 7.27 -17.95 -10.23
C ARG A 36 6.66 -16.61 -10.67
N SER A 37 6.41 -16.45 -11.96
CA SER A 37 5.73 -15.29 -12.52
C SER A 37 4.30 -15.15 -11.99
N LEU A 38 3.53 -16.23 -11.92
CA LEU A 38 2.17 -16.21 -11.36
C LEU A 38 2.15 -15.78 -9.89
N VAL A 39 3.06 -16.30 -9.08
CA VAL A 39 3.19 -15.88 -7.67
C VAL A 39 3.57 -14.40 -7.58
N GLY A 40 4.54 -13.96 -8.37
CA GLY A 40 4.94 -12.55 -8.43
C GLY A 40 3.79 -11.63 -8.83
N ASN A 41 3.08 -11.98 -9.90
CA ASN A 41 1.93 -11.24 -10.41
C ASN A 41 0.78 -11.20 -9.40
N TRP A 42 0.56 -12.28 -8.66
CA TRP A 42 -0.47 -12.31 -7.62
C TRP A 42 -0.14 -11.37 -6.45
N ILE A 43 1.14 -11.33 -6.02
CA ILE A 43 1.60 -10.39 -5.00
C ILE A 43 1.47 -8.95 -5.50
N GLU A 44 1.91 -8.68 -6.73
CA GLU A 44 1.84 -7.34 -7.32
C GLU A 44 0.39 -6.87 -7.49
N LEU A 45 -0.51 -7.76 -7.94
CA LEU A 45 -1.93 -7.46 -8.04
C LEU A 45 -2.53 -7.10 -6.67
N ARG A 46 -2.11 -7.80 -5.61
CA ARG A 46 -2.55 -7.48 -4.24
C ARG A 46 -2.03 -6.11 -3.79
N ARG A 47 -0.78 -5.79 -4.11
CA ARG A 47 -0.15 -4.49 -3.81
C ARG A 47 -0.88 -3.35 -4.52
N LEU A 48 -1.08 -3.48 -5.83
CA LEU A 48 -1.78 -2.51 -6.68
C LEU A 48 -3.22 -2.28 -6.22
N ARG A 49 -3.94 -3.33 -5.82
CA ARG A 49 -5.30 -3.18 -5.27
C ARG A 49 -5.32 -2.37 -3.98
N ALA A 50 -4.34 -2.56 -3.10
CA ALA A 50 -4.24 -1.79 -1.87
C ALA A 50 -3.92 -0.31 -2.16
N GLU A 51 -3.02 -0.05 -3.12
CA GLU A 51 -2.72 1.32 -3.57
C GLU A 51 -3.92 2.00 -4.20
N PHE A 52 -4.69 1.28 -5.02
CA PHE A 52 -5.89 1.81 -5.67
C PHE A 52 -6.93 2.28 -4.65
N VAL A 53 -7.20 1.47 -3.61
CA VAL A 53 -8.11 1.86 -2.52
C VAL A 53 -7.60 3.10 -1.77
N GLY A 54 -6.28 3.22 -1.57
CA GLY A 54 -5.68 4.42 -0.96
C GLY A 54 -5.87 5.66 -1.83
N LEU A 55 -5.64 5.54 -3.14
CA LEU A 55 -5.78 6.63 -4.10
C LEU A 55 -7.24 7.08 -4.27
N GLU A 56 -8.21 6.16 -4.28
CA GLU A 56 -9.63 6.50 -4.32
C GLU A 56 -10.06 7.29 -3.07
N ALA A 57 -9.53 6.94 -1.89
CA ALA A 57 -9.78 7.69 -0.67
C ALA A 57 -9.19 9.11 -0.75
N GLU A 58 -7.95 9.24 -1.23
CA GLU A 58 -7.28 10.53 -1.42
C GLU A 58 -8.01 11.41 -2.45
N GLU A 59 -8.49 10.83 -3.55
CA GLU A 59 -9.30 11.51 -4.55
C GLU A 59 -10.58 12.09 -3.91
N GLY A 60 -11.28 11.29 -3.11
CA GLY A 60 -12.50 11.73 -2.41
C GLY A 60 -12.24 12.89 -1.44
N GLU A 61 -11.14 12.85 -0.68
CA GLU A 61 -10.74 13.94 0.21
C GLU A 61 -10.39 15.22 -0.56
N LEU A 62 -9.63 15.08 -1.65
CA LEU A 62 -9.25 16.20 -2.52
C LEU A 62 -10.46 16.83 -3.19
N ASP A 63 -11.40 16.04 -3.69
CA ASP A 63 -12.62 16.55 -4.31
C ASP A 63 -13.52 17.27 -3.30
N ALA A 64 -13.66 16.73 -2.08
CA ALA A 64 -14.37 17.41 -1.00
C ALA A 64 -13.70 18.76 -0.65
N LYS A 65 -12.36 18.79 -0.57
CA LYS A 65 -11.59 20.01 -0.35
C LYS A 65 -11.80 21.00 -1.49
N LEU A 66 -11.74 20.57 -2.75
CA LEU A 66 -12.01 21.38 -3.93
C LEU A 66 -13.42 21.96 -3.91
N LYS A 67 -14.43 21.14 -3.59
CA LYS A 67 -15.83 21.59 -3.46
C LYS A 67 -15.97 22.63 -2.38
N SER A 68 -15.38 22.43 -1.19
CA SER A 68 -15.42 23.43 -0.13
C SER A 68 -14.73 24.76 -0.51
N LEU A 69 -13.61 24.68 -1.23
CA LEU A 69 -12.89 25.86 -1.71
C LEU A 69 -13.66 26.61 -2.81
N ARG A 70 -14.35 25.89 -3.70
CA ARG A 70 -15.14 26.45 -4.81
C ARG A 70 -16.51 26.98 -4.36
N ALA A 71 -17.16 26.32 -3.41
CA ALA A 71 -18.48 26.72 -2.90
C ALA A 71 -18.41 27.94 -1.96
N GLY A 72 -17.23 28.26 -1.42
CA GLY A 72 -17.02 29.42 -0.57
C GLY A 72 -16.32 30.55 -1.33
N ASP A 73 -17.09 31.53 -1.79
CA ASP A 73 -16.68 32.79 -2.47
C ASP A 73 -15.74 33.71 -1.66
N GLY A 74 -14.98 33.19 -0.69
CA GLY A 74 -13.99 33.96 0.06
C GLY A 74 -12.95 33.12 0.79
N GLY A 75 -12.94 31.79 0.64
CA GLY A 75 -11.95 30.93 1.30
C GLY A 75 -10.55 31.13 0.72
N ILE A 76 -10.44 31.04 -0.61
CA ILE A 76 -9.18 31.29 -1.34
C ILE A 76 -8.74 32.74 -1.15
N GLU A 77 -9.66 33.69 -1.24
CA GLU A 77 -9.33 35.10 -1.06
C GLU A 77 -8.84 35.41 0.37
N ARG A 78 -9.48 34.86 1.41
CA ARG A 78 -8.99 34.99 2.80
C ARG A 78 -7.62 34.35 3.01
N LEU A 79 -7.39 33.16 2.44
CA LEU A 79 -6.10 32.47 2.58
C LEU A 79 -4.98 33.25 1.87
N ALA A 80 -5.23 33.70 0.64
CA ALA A 80 -4.31 34.53 -0.11
C ALA A 80 -4.02 35.85 0.62
N ARG A 81 -5.04 36.49 1.20
CA ARG A 81 -4.89 37.71 2.01
C ARG A 81 -4.03 37.49 3.26
N LYS A 82 -4.23 36.38 3.97
CA LYS A 82 -3.45 36.02 5.17
C LYS A 82 -1.98 35.79 4.85
N GLU A 83 -1.68 35.05 3.78
CA GLU A 83 -0.29 34.76 3.36
C GLU A 83 0.42 36.00 2.78
N LEU A 84 -0.31 36.85 2.07
CA LEU A 84 0.24 38.05 1.43
C LEU A 84 0.18 39.31 2.31
N GLY A 85 -0.37 39.22 3.52
CA GLY A 85 -0.52 40.37 4.43
C GLY A 85 -1.51 41.44 3.95
N TYR A 86 -2.46 41.08 3.09
CA TYR A 86 -3.48 42.01 2.57
C TYR A 86 -4.74 42.01 3.46
N ILE A 87 -5.28 43.20 3.75
CA ILE A 87 -6.48 43.39 4.60
C ILE A 87 -7.59 44.03 3.76
N LYS A 88 -8.83 43.55 3.86
CA LYS A 88 -9.97 44.16 3.16
C LYS A 88 -10.38 45.46 3.85
N LYS A 89 -10.88 46.43 3.06
CA LYS A 89 -11.45 47.67 3.60
C LYS A 89 -12.59 47.34 4.59
N GLY A 90 -12.39 47.65 5.88
CA GLY A 90 -13.32 47.36 6.98
C GLY A 90 -12.96 46.18 7.90
N GLU A 91 -11.83 45.51 7.68
CA GLU A 91 -11.36 44.38 8.49
C GLU A 91 -10.34 44.86 9.55
N ILE A 92 -10.44 44.34 10.78
CA ILE A 92 -9.58 44.75 11.93
C ILE A 92 -8.52 43.67 12.17
N GLU A 93 -7.24 44.03 12.00
CA GLU A 93 -6.11 43.15 12.34
C GLU A 93 -5.58 43.46 13.74
N TYR A 94 -5.58 42.46 14.62
CA TYR A 94 -4.94 42.56 15.94
C TYR A 94 -3.48 42.12 15.85
N ARG A 95 -2.54 43.07 15.99
CA ARG A 95 -1.11 42.79 16.11
C ARG A 95 -0.72 42.83 17.59
N PHE A 96 -0.23 41.70 18.10
CA PHE A 96 0.32 41.61 19.45
C PHE A 96 1.83 41.79 19.42
N PRO A 97 2.42 42.58 20.33
CA PRO A 97 3.87 42.63 20.48
C PRO A 97 4.39 41.26 20.94
N PRO A 98 5.61 40.87 20.54
CA PRO A 98 6.23 39.64 21.01
C PRO A 98 6.31 39.65 22.54
N PRO A 99 6.05 38.51 23.22
CA PRO A 99 6.06 38.44 24.66
C PRO A 99 7.44 38.82 25.20
N GLU A 100 7.48 39.73 26.17
CA GLU A 100 8.72 40.06 26.88
C GLU A 100 9.26 38.78 27.52
N LYS A 101 10.52 38.45 27.19
CA LYS A 101 11.23 37.34 27.84
C LYS A 101 11.41 37.71 29.31
N LYS A 102 10.72 37.00 30.20
CA LYS A 102 11.00 37.00 31.64
C LYS A 102 12.33 36.32 31.93
#